data_AF-A0A7S3K3Y2-F1
#
_entry.id   AF-A0A7S3K3Y2-F1
#
_cell.length_a   1.000
_cell.length_b   1.000
_cell.length_c   1.000
_cell.angle_alpha   90.00
_cell.angle_beta   90.00
_cell.angle_gamma   90.00
#
_symmetry.space_group_name_H-M   'P 1'
#
loop_
_entity.id
_entity.type
_entity.pdbx_description
1 polymer ?
#
loop_
_entity_poly.entity_id
_entity_poly.type
_entity_poly.pdbx_seq_one_letter_code
_entity_poly.pdbx_strand_id
1 'polypeptide(L)'
;MPNPFQLFRKGRTSAFNMTETSSAAVAALEKVCLPPNIETAIEFLTYGGKYGRLMKRACMLGRALHAANGNPNMRFDAQSLVSLVLGGYGGGILVPLLLGKTPAPLVVDDILIVAFFSFILFSTTNFGTVYNFLPIKCVGLCFEAAFRVNLIATLTTVALSIIPSSIGPIILGTLAGVGGLFLPMSKGLDALKPPLKGSINRALLTALVVAITTQPQRYGLQFLEPLTLPLITAILILITAFYDLGAYLTTKQPLTTLDISANNRKKDLEGGKITFLLALFALLAGGVGFFYFENNLNPTDALYLSACTLSSVGFGDIVPLSSPGRLVAIVLMLFSGAIYIRASAIAYNKTKAKPVSGTIISALFICIAFGLAIAFFEDWDIWTSVYFTISLGSTTGFGDLVVTTPESKYLIIILSLLVPPALADIAATLAVVLEGLFVSPSALTGDESSLKKND
;
A
#
# COMPACT_ATOMS: atom_id res chain seq x y z
N MET A 1 8.90 -35.05 42.97
CA MET A 1 8.86 -33.83 42.13
C MET A 1 9.81 -34.05 40.97
N PRO A 2 9.39 -33.99 39.70
CA PRO A 2 10.33 -34.12 38.60
C PRO A 2 11.19 -32.86 38.52
N ASN A 3 12.48 -33.08 38.32
CA ASN A 3 13.54 -32.07 38.34
C ASN A 3 13.31 -31.01 37.22
N PRO A 4 13.25 -29.70 37.53
CA PRO A 4 12.89 -28.64 36.56
C PRO A 4 13.84 -28.56 35.35
N PHE A 5 15.01 -29.20 35.40
CA PHE A 5 15.95 -29.28 34.27
C PHE A 5 15.61 -30.33 33.21
N GLN A 6 14.73 -31.31 33.47
CA GLN A 6 14.36 -32.32 32.47
C GLN A 6 13.31 -31.82 31.46
N LEU A 7 12.46 -30.85 31.83
CA LEU A 7 11.52 -30.20 30.91
C LEU A 7 12.21 -29.32 29.86
N PHE A 8 13.38 -28.76 30.18
CA PHE A 8 14.18 -27.93 29.26
C PHE A 8 14.95 -28.73 28.19
N ARG A 9 15.07 -30.06 28.33
CA ARG A 9 15.91 -30.88 27.43
C ARG A 9 15.15 -31.41 26.22
N LYS A 10 13.82 -31.58 26.31
CA LYS A 10 12.99 -32.14 25.21
C LYS A 10 12.62 -31.13 24.10
N GLY A 11 12.85 -29.83 24.30
CA GLY A 11 12.53 -28.78 23.31
C GLY A 11 13.68 -28.33 22.41
N ARG A 12 14.88 -28.95 22.51
CA ARG A 12 16.10 -28.46 21.82
C ARG A 12 16.20 -28.79 20.32
N THR A 13 15.30 -29.60 19.75
CA THR A 13 15.49 -30.15 18.41
C THR A 13 14.49 -29.69 17.35
N SER A 14 13.50 -28.84 17.67
CA SER A 14 12.66 -28.24 16.63
C SER A 14 13.33 -26.98 16.07
N ALA A 15 14.16 -27.17 15.05
CA ALA A 15 14.59 -26.10 14.17
C ALA A 15 13.35 -25.36 13.64
N PHE A 16 13.40 -24.02 13.60
CA PHE A 16 12.30 -23.18 13.15
C PHE A 16 12.05 -23.38 11.65
N ASN A 17 11.26 -24.39 11.33
CA ASN A 17 10.82 -24.69 9.99
C ASN A 17 9.47 -24.01 9.76
N MET A 18 9.48 -22.87 9.08
CA MET A 18 8.28 -22.24 8.49
C MET A 18 7.55 -23.14 7.47
N THR A 19 8.00 -24.39 7.26
CA THR A 19 7.35 -25.39 6.42
C THR A 19 6.27 -26.17 7.15
N GLU A 20 6.36 -26.36 8.48
CA GLU A 20 5.32 -27.10 9.25
C GLU A 20 3.98 -26.36 9.30
N THR A 21 4.00 -25.03 9.16
CA THR A 21 2.78 -24.20 9.09
C THR A 21 2.00 -24.37 7.78
N SER A 22 2.61 -24.94 6.72
CA SER A 22 1.93 -25.14 5.43
C SER A 22 0.90 -26.27 5.46
N SER A 23 1.15 -27.34 6.22
CA SER A 23 0.21 -28.46 6.40
C SER A 23 -1.01 -28.06 7.25
N ALA A 24 -0.81 -27.18 8.23
CA ALA A 24 -1.89 -26.70 9.10
C ALA A 24 -2.75 -25.62 8.44
N ALA A 25 -2.19 -24.83 7.52
CA ALA A 25 -2.93 -23.82 6.76
C ALA A 25 -3.98 -24.44 5.83
N VAL A 26 -3.63 -25.52 5.12
CA VAL A 26 -4.54 -26.26 4.23
C VAL A 26 -5.67 -26.94 5.02
N ALA A 27 -5.36 -27.59 6.15
CA ALA A 27 -6.36 -28.24 7.00
C ALA A 27 -7.31 -27.26 7.72
N ALA A 28 -6.94 -25.98 7.83
CA ALA A 28 -7.77 -24.95 8.45
C ALA A 28 -8.72 -24.26 7.43
N LEU A 29 -8.29 -24.10 6.18
CA LEU A 29 -9.11 -23.50 5.10
C LEU A 29 -10.30 -24.38 4.69
N GLU A 30 -10.18 -25.70 4.85
CA GLU A 30 -11.23 -26.68 4.55
C GLU A 30 -12.53 -26.50 5.36
N LYS A 31 -12.50 -25.73 6.46
CA LYS A 31 -13.68 -25.46 7.32
C LYS A 31 -14.50 -24.23 6.92
N VAL A 32 -13.99 -23.39 6.02
CA VAL A 32 -14.68 -22.18 5.56
C VAL A 32 -14.85 -22.32 4.05
N CYS A 33 -16.07 -22.57 3.55
CA CYS A 33 -16.38 -22.69 2.12
C CYS A 33 -16.12 -21.37 1.37
N LEU A 34 -14.84 -21.04 1.12
CA LEU A 34 -14.42 -19.88 0.36
C LEU A 34 -14.33 -20.25 -1.14
N PRO A 35 -14.56 -19.28 -2.04
CA PRO A 35 -14.31 -19.50 -3.46
C PRO A 35 -12.84 -19.88 -3.68
N PRO A 36 -12.53 -20.81 -4.61
CA PRO A 36 -11.16 -21.30 -4.82
C PRO A 36 -10.15 -20.19 -5.16
N ASN A 37 -10.61 -19.10 -5.78
CA ASN A 37 -9.79 -17.93 -6.08
C ASN A 37 -9.35 -17.17 -4.83
N ILE A 38 -10.21 -17.10 -3.80
CA ILE A 38 -9.92 -16.41 -2.53
C ILE A 38 -8.98 -17.25 -1.68
N GLU A 39 -9.20 -18.56 -1.65
CA GLU A 39 -8.31 -19.51 -0.95
C GLU A 39 -6.88 -19.44 -1.49
N THR A 40 -6.72 -19.48 -2.81
CA THR A 40 -5.41 -19.35 -3.46
C THR A 40 -4.72 -18.01 -3.13
N ALA A 41 -5.49 -16.92 -3.04
CA ALA A 41 -4.95 -15.60 -2.68
C ALA A 41 -4.52 -15.52 -1.20
N ILE A 42 -5.29 -16.13 -0.29
CA ILE A 42 -4.95 -16.23 1.13
C ILE A 42 -3.69 -17.07 1.31
N GLU A 43 -3.61 -18.22 0.66
CA GLU A 43 -2.42 -19.06 0.66
C GLU A 43 -1.20 -18.28 0.16
N PHE A 44 -1.33 -17.57 -0.96
CA PHE A 44 -0.25 -16.76 -1.50
C PHE A 44 0.26 -15.71 -0.49
N LEU A 45 -0.64 -14.92 0.11
CA LEU A 45 -0.30 -13.86 1.08
C LEU A 45 0.31 -14.39 2.39
N THR A 46 0.00 -15.62 2.76
CA THR A 46 0.41 -16.26 4.02
C THR A 46 1.53 -17.29 3.84
N TYR A 47 2.16 -17.31 2.67
CA TYR A 47 3.24 -18.23 2.31
C TYR A 47 2.83 -19.70 2.16
N GLY A 48 1.54 -19.98 1.99
CA GLY A 48 0.99 -21.28 1.61
C GLY A 48 1.02 -21.55 0.10
N GLY A 49 0.55 -22.74 -0.27
CA GLY A 49 0.39 -23.15 -1.67
C GLY A 49 1.69 -23.29 -2.48
N LYS A 50 1.53 -23.49 -3.80
CA LYS A 50 2.65 -23.74 -4.74
C LYS A 50 3.66 -22.58 -4.81
N TYR A 51 3.19 -21.34 -4.62
CA TYR A 51 3.99 -20.12 -4.76
C TYR A 51 4.45 -19.51 -3.42
N GLY A 52 4.08 -20.10 -2.28
CA GLY A 52 4.36 -19.54 -0.96
C GLY A 52 5.85 -19.33 -0.66
N ARG A 53 6.72 -20.24 -1.13
CA ARG A 53 8.18 -20.10 -1.01
C ARG A 53 8.72 -18.87 -1.74
N LEU A 54 8.19 -18.56 -2.92
CA LEU A 54 8.60 -17.39 -3.70
C LEU A 54 8.13 -16.10 -3.01
N MET A 55 6.86 -16.07 -2.58
CA MET A 55 6.28 -14.91 -1.90
C MET A 55 7.00 -14.60 -0.58
N LYS A 56 7.36 -15.63 0.19
CA LYS A 56 8.17 -15.49 1.40
C LYS A 56 9.50 -14.79 1.14
N ARG A 57 10.24 -15.23 0.11
CA ARG A 57 11.52 -14.61 -0.28
C ARG A 57 11.34 -13.18 -0.77
N ALA A 58 10.31 -12.91 -1.56
CA ALA A 58 9.98 -11.56 -2.02
C ALA A 58 9.67 -10.61 -0.85
N CYS A 59 8.92 -11.08 0.14
CA CYS A 59 8.61 -10.33 1.36
C CYS A 59 9.86 -10.06 2.22
N MET A 60 10.73 -11.08 2.39
CA MET A 60 12.01 -10.91 3.08
C MET A 60 12.90 -9.88 2.38
N LEU A 61 12.96 -9.91 1.05
CA LEU A 61 13.68 -8.94 0.24
C LEU A 61 13.07 -7.54 0.38
N GLY A 62 11.75 -7.39 0.29
CA GLY A 62 11.05 -6.11 0.48
C GLY A 62 11.37 -5.46 1.82
N ARG A 63 11.43 -6.26 2.90
CA ARG A 63 11.85 -5.79 4.22
C ARG A 63 13.32 -5.37 4.26
N ALA A 64 14.22 -6.14 3.65
CA ALA A 64 15.65 -5.80 3.59
C ALA A 64 15.89 -4.50 2.81
N LEU A 65 15.23 -4.32 1.66
CA LEU A 65 15.31 -3.10 0.85
C LEU A 65 14.76 -1.88 1.62
N HIS A 66 13.64 -2.04 2.33
CA HIS A 66 13.10 -0.99 3.19
C HIS A 66 14.10 -0.60 4.29
N ALA A 67 14.69 -1.58 4.97
CA ALA A 67 15.65 -1.35 6.04
C ALA A 67 16.95 -0.69 5.53
N ALA A 68 17.44 -1.09 4.35
CA ALA A 68 18.60 -0.49 3.71
C ALA A 68 18.35 0.97 3.31
N ASN A 69 17.19 1.27 2.73
CA ASN A 69 16.79 2.64 2.39
C ASN A 69 16.63 3.56 3.61
N GLY A 70 16.35 2.99 4.79
CA GLY A 70 16.29 3.74 6.05
C GLY A 70 17.66 4.16 6.60
N ASN A 71 18.76 3.68 6.02
CA ASN A 71 20.12 4.01 6.45
C ASN A 71 20.82 4.91 5.41
N PRO A 72 20.79 6.24 5.54
CA PRO A 72 21.37 7.17 4.57
C PRO A 72 22.90 7.14 4.51
N ASN A 73 23.56 6.57 5.53
CA ASN A 73 25.02 6.50 5.63
C ASN A 73 25.56 5.09 5.37
N MET A 74 24.78 4.23 4.69
CA MET A 74 25.20 2.86 4.39
C MET A 74 26.46 2.85 3.52
N ARG A 75 27.55 2.28 4.04
CA ARG A 75 28.84 2.12 3.35
C ARG A 75 29.13 0.65 3.12
N PHE A 76 30.06 0.35 2.23
CA PHE A 76 30.54 -1.02 2.01
C PHE A 76 31.46 -1.46 3.16
N ASP A 77 30.89 -1.66 4.35
CA ASP A 77 31.59 -2.12 5.55
C ASP A 77 30.78 -3.19 6.31
N ALA A 78 31.48 -3.98 7.13
CA ALA A 78 30.85 -5.03 7.93
C ALA A 78 29.85 -4.45 8.94
N GLN A 79 30.10 -3.23 9.44
CA GLN A 79 29.22 -2.56 10.38
C GLN A 79 27.84 -2.27 9.78
N SER A 80 27.78 -1.77 8.53
CA SER A 80 26.53 -1.49 7.84
C SER A 80 25.74 -2.76 7.55
N LEU A 81 26.42 -3.86 7.19
CA LEU A 81 25.77 -5.16 6.99
C LEU A 81 25.16 -5.70 8.29
N VAL A 82 25.92 -5.68 9.39
CA VAL A 82 25.42 -6.14 10.70
C VAL A 82 24.27 -5.24 11.17
N SER A 83 24.40 -3.91 11.01
CA SER A 83 23.34 -2.96 11.34
C SER A 83 22.07 -3.20 10.51
N LEU A 84 22.21 -3.54 9.22
CA LEU A 84 21.09 -3.89 8.35
C LEU A 84 20.37 -5.16 8.82
N VAL A 85 21.12 -6.22 9.17
CA VAL A 85 20.51 -7.47 9.65
C VAL A 85 19.80 -7.24 10.98
N LEU A 86 20.44 -6.55 11.93
CA LEU A 86 19.88 -6.24 13.24
C LEU A 86 18.65 -5.33 13.15
N GLY A 87 18.71 -4.24 12.37
CA GLY A 87 17.59 -3.31 12.20
C GLY A 87 16.48 -3.82 11.28
N GLY A 88 16.83 -4.63 10.27
CA GLY A 88 15.89 -5.20 9.31
C GLY A 88 15.05 -6.31 9.92
N TYR A 89 15.69 -7.23 10.65
CA TYR A 89 15.07 -8.46 11.17
C TYR A 89 14.97 -8.52 12.69
N GLY A 90 15.05 -7.38 13.38
CA GLY A 90 15.11 -7.33 14.84
C GLY A 90 13.98 -8.05 15.58
N GLY A 91 12.75 -8.07 15.03
CA GLY A 91 11.65 -8.84 15.61
C GLY A 91 11.88 -10.35 15.61
N GLY A 92 12.49 -10.87 14.54
CA GLY A 92 12.90 -12.28 14.41
C GLY A 92 14.17 -12.63 15.19
N ILE A 93 14.80 -11.66 15.85
CA ILE A 93 15.95 -11.87 16.74
C ILE A 93 15.47 -11.81 18.19
N LEU A 94 14.80 -10.71 18.55
CA LEU A 94 14.47 -10.37 19.93
C LEU A 94 13.41 -11.31 20.52
N VAL A 95 12.38 -11.68 19.75
CA VAL A 95 11.31 -12.54 20.26
C VAL A 95 11.77 -13.99 20.44
N PRO A 96 12.47 -14.64 19.48
CA PRO A 96 13.06 -15.95 19.72
C PRO A 96 14.02 -15.96 20.90
N LEU A 97 14.84 -14.91 21.06
CA LEU A 97 15.76 -14.79 22.20
C LEU A 97 15.01 -14.78 23.54
N LEU A 98 13.92 -14.02 23.66
CA LEU A 98 13.07 -13.98 24.86
C LEU A 98 12.35 -15.31 25.14
N LEU A 99 12.08 -16.09 24.08
CA LEU A 99 11.50 -17.43 24.19
C LEU A 99 12.55 -18.54 24.40
N GLY A 100 13.83 -18.19 24.53
CA GLY A 100 14.93 -19.15 24.65
C GLY A 100 15.20 -19.97 23.38
N LYS A 101 14.75 -19.49 22.22
CA LYS A 101 14.97 -20.08 20.90
C LYS A 101 16.09 -19.36 20.14
N THR A 102 16.66 -20.03 19.15
CA THR A 102 17.68 -19.46 18.27
C THR A 102 17.09 -18.36 17.38
N PRO A 103 17.75 -17.18 17.26
CA PRO A 103 17.35 -16.11 16.36
C PRO A 103 17.17 -16.58 14.90
N ALA A 104 16.11 -16.11 14.24
CA ALA A 104 15.75 -16.55 12.89
C ALA A 104 16.85 -16.27 11.83
N PRO A 105 17.56 -15.12 11.84
CA PRO A 105 18.63 -14.87 10.87
C PRO A 105 19.84 -15.81 10.99
N LEU A 106 19.99 -16.55 12.09
CA LEU A 106 21.07 -17.52 12.29
C LEU A 106 20.70 -18.93 11.84
N VAL A 107 19.40 -19.18 11.59
CA VAL A 107 18.88 -20.50 11.21
C VAL A 107 18.50 -20.53 9.73
N VAL A 108 18.08 -19.39 9.17
CA VAL A 108 17.53 -19.30 7.82
C VAL A 108 18.45 -18.50 6.91
N ASP A 109 19.19 -19.21 6.06
CA ASP A 109 20.13 -18.61 5.09
C ASP A 109 19.47 -17.62 4.14
N ASP A 110 18.21 -17.86 3.76
CA ASP A 110 17.45 -16.96 2.87
C ASP A 110 17.44 -15.51 3.39
N ILE A 111 17.39 -15.31 4.72
CA ILE A 111 17.40 -13.97 5.35
C ILE A 111 18.74 -13.28 5.13
N LEU A 112 19.85 -14.01 5.31
CA LEU A 112 21.19 -13.47 5.13
C LEU A 112 21.48 -13.17 3.66
N ILE A 113 21.05 -14.04 2.75
CA ILE A 113 21.24 -13.87 1.31
C ILE A 113 20.54 -12.60 0.81
N VAL A 114 19.25 -12.40 1.15
CA VAL A 114 18.52 -11.19 0.70
C VAL A 114 18.99 -9.91 1.40
N ALA A 115 19.46 -10.01 2.65
CA ALA A 115 20.07 -8.89 3.35
C ALA A 115 21.39 -8.48 2.69
N PHE A 116 22.23 -9.46 2.33
CA PHE A 116 23.50 -9.23 1.65
C PHE A 116 23.30 -8.64 0.25
N PHE A 117 22.32 -9.16 -0.50
CA PHE A 117 21.93 -8.60 -1.79
C PHE A 117 21.47 -7.13 -1.67
N SER A 118 20.58 -6.83 -0.72
CA SER A 118 20.12 -5.46 -0.47
C SER A 118 21.26 -4.55 -0.01
N PHE A 119 22.17 -5.06 0.82
CA PHE A 119 23.37 -4.35 1.25
C PHE A 119 24.26 -3.96 0.08
N ILE A 120 24.58 -4.89 -0.82
CA ILE A 120 25.40 -4.59 -2.01
C ILE A 120 24.73 -3.51 -2.85
N LEU A 121 23.43 -3.64 -3.13
CA LEU A 121 22.69 -2.66 -3.93
C LEU A 121 22.78 -1.25 -3.36
N PHE A 122 22.53 -1.07 -2.06
CA PHE A 122 22.50 0.25 -1.43
C PHE A 122 23.88 0.82 -1.07
N SER A 123 24.89 -0.03 -0.84
CA SER A 123 26.25 0.41 -0.48
C SER A 123 27.13 0.73 -1.69
N THR A 124 26.89 0.09 -2.84
CA THR A 124 27.72 0.25 -4.04
C THR A 124 27.06 1.13 -5.11
N THR A 125 25.73 1.25 -5.10
CA THR A 125 24.99 1.99 -6.12
C THR A 125 24.02 3.01 -5.51
N ASN A 126 23.60 4.00 -6.30
CA ASN A 126 22.56 4.97 -5.92
C ASN A 126 21.13 4.36 -6.00
N PHE A 127 20.98 3.08 -5.63
CA PHE A 127 19.71 2.36 -5.72
C PHE A 127 18.62 2.99 -4.84
N GLY A 128 18.97 3.76 -3.81
CA GLY A 128 18.00 4.54 -3.04
C GLY A 128 17.13 5.45 -3.90
N THR A 129 17.68 6.07 -4.94
CA THR A 129 16.90 6.92 -5.87
C THR A 129 15.89 6.09 -6.67
N VAL A 130 16.28 4.89 -7.09
CA VAL A 130 15.44 3.94 -7.84
C VAL A 130 14.37 3.34 -6.93
N TYR A 131 14.73 2.90 -5.73
CA TYR A 131 13.80 2.31 -4.77
C TYR A 131 12.75 3.32 -4.28
N ASN A 132 13.11 4.60 -4.19
CA ASN A 132 12.17 5.67 -3.85
C ASN A 132 11.31 6.15 -5.03
N PHE A 133 11.52 5.62 -6.24
CA PHE A 133 10.59 5.78 -7.36
C PHE A 133 9.24 5.17 -6.98
N LEU A 134 8.16 5.92 -7.20
CA LEU A 134 6.86 5.65 -6.58
C LEU A 134 6.37 4.20 -6.78
N PRO A 135 6.33 3.63 -8.01
CA PRO A 135 5.89 2.25 -8.23
C PRO A 135 6.71 1.21 -7.47
N ILE A 136 8.04 1.35 -7.49
CA ILE A 136 8.97 0.42 -6.84
C ILE A 136 8.81 0.51 -5.32
N LYS A 137 8.62 1.72 -4.80
CA LYS A 137 8.37 1.94 -3.38
C LYS A 137 7.04 1.36 -2.93
N CYS A 138 5.96 1.51 -3.70
CA CYS A 138 4.65 0.94 -3.40
C CYS A 138 4.74 -0.59 -3.29
N VAL A 139 5.36 -1.26 -4.27
CA VAL A 139 5.58 -2.71 -4.23
C VAL A 139 6.43 -3.12 -3.02
N GLY A 140 7.50 -2.36 -2.74
CA GLY A 140 8.34 -2.59 -1.56
C GLY A 140 7.59 -2.46 -0.24
N LEU A 141 6.68 -1.49 -0.12
CA LEU A 141 5.83 -1.30 1.07
C LEU A 141 4.82 -2.45 1.23
N CYS A 142 4.21 -2.92 0.15
CA CYS A 142 3.32 -4.08 0.19
C CYS A 142 4.03 -5.34 0.68
N PHE A 143 5.23 -5.63 0.15
CA PHE A 143 6.05 -6.76 0.60
C PHE A 143 6.52 -6.61 2.05
N GLU A 144 6.84 -5.39 2.47
CA GLU A 144 7.19 -5.11 3.85
C GLU A 144 5.99 -5.35 4.80
N ALA A 145 4.81 -4.85 4.46
CA ALA A 145 3.59 -5.05 5.23
C ALA A 145 3.25 -6.54 5.34
N ALA A 146 3.33 -7.26 4.22
CA ALA A 146 3.15 -8.71 4.17
C ALA A 146 4.15 -9.45 5.08
N PHE A 147 5.43 -9.10 5.03
CA PHE A 147 6.44 -9.67 5.93
C PHE A 147 6.14 -9.41 7.40
N ARG A 148 5.86 -8.14 7.74
CA ARG A 148 5.67 -7.69 9.13
C ARG A 148 4.47 -8.37 9.78
N VAL A 149 3.33 -8.40 9.09
CA VAL A 149 2.10 -9.01 9.62
C VAL A 149 2.25 -10.53 9.77
N ASN A 150 2.84 -11.22 8.78
CA ASN A 150 3.13 -12.66 8.91
C ASN A 150 4.07 -12.96 10.09
N LEU A 151 5.08 -12.12 10.33
CA LEU A 151 6.00 -12.26 11.46
C LEU A 151 5.28 -12.06 12.80
N ILE A 152 4.45 -11.02 12.94
CA ILE A 152 3.64 -10.78 14.13
C ILE A 152 2.70 -11.96 14.38
N ALA A 153 1.98 -12.42 13.35
CA ALA A 153 1.03 -13.51 13.46
C ALA A 153 1.70 -14.81 13.94
N THR A 154 2.84 -15.17 13.32
CA THR A 154 3.59 -16.38 13.66
C THR A 154 4.17 -16.32 15.07
N LEU A 155 4.79 -15.21 15.46
CA LEU A 155 5.44 -15.13 16.76
C LEU A 155 4.45 -14.95 17.92
N THR A 156 3.31 -14.30 17.67
CA THR A 156 2.21 -14.19 18.67
C THR A 156 1.61 -15.57 18.94
N THR A 157 1.34 -16.36 17.91
CA THR A 157 0.78 -17.72 18.07
C THR A 157 1.74 -18.67 18.75
N VAL A 158 3.04 -18.60 18.44
CA VAL A 158 4.08 -19.33 19.17
C VAL A 158 4.11 -18.89 20.64
N ALA A 159 4.06 -17.59 20.92
CA ALA A 159 4.05 -17.08 22.28
C ALA A 159 2.81 -17.52 23.07
N LEU A 160 1.63 -17.58 22.43
CA LEU A 160 0.39 -18.10 23.04
C LEU A 160 0.55 -19.55 23.50
N SER A 161 1.30 -20.38 22.76
CA SER A 161 1.52 -21.79 23.11
C SER A 161 2.51 -22.00 24.28
N ILE A 162 3.38 -21.03 24.55
CA ILE A 162 4.48 -21.16 25.54
C ILE A 162 4.17 -20.42 26.83
N ILE A 163 3.69 -19.18 26.72
CA ILE A 163 3.51 -18.27 27.86
C ILE A 163 2.09 -18.45 28.40
N PRO A 164 1.90 -18.61 29.73
CA PRO A 164 0.57 -18.77 30.34
C PRO A 164 -0.19 -17.46 30.55
N SER A 165 0.48 -16.30 30.62
CA SER A 165 -0.20 -15.00 30.78
C SER A 165 -0.97 -14.58 29.52
N SER A 166 -2.08 -13.87 29.68
CA SER A 166 -2.90 -13.39 28.55
C SER A 166 -2.28 -12.19 27.82
N ILE A 167 -1.45 -11.41 28.52
CA ILE A 167 -0.83 -10.18 27.99
C ILE A 167 0.56 -10.47 27.38
N GLY A 168 1.31 -11.43 27.92
CA GLY A 168 2.68 -11.73 27.47
C GLY A 168 2.79 -12.02 25.97
N PRO A 169 1.91 -12.85 25.38
CA PRO A 169 1.91 -13.11 23.94
C PRO A 169 1.66 -11.86 23.08
N ILE A 170 0.81 -10.94 23.54
CA ILE A 170 0.52 -9.67 22.84
C ILE A 170 1.75 -8.78 22.84
N ILE A 171 2.47 -8.70 23.97
CA ILE A 171 3.72 -7.93 24.07
C ILE A 171 4.78 -8.52 23.14
N LEU A 172 4.95 -9.85 23.13
CA LEU A 172 5.90 -10.50 22.21
C LEU A 172 5.51 -10.32 20.74
N GLY A 173 4.22 -10.37 20.42
CA GLY A 173 3.70 -10.05 19.09
C GLY A 173 4.00 -8.62 18.66
N THR A 174 3.85 -7.67 19.58
CA THR A 174 4.19 -6.26 19.35
C THR A 174 5.69 -6.13 19.05
N LEU A 175 6.55 -6.75 19.87
CA LEU A 175 8.00 -6.77 19.69
C LEU A 175 8.42 -7.47 18.38
N ALA A 176 7.67 -8.46 17.90
CA ALA A 176 7.91 -9.06 16.59
C ALA A 176 7.74 -8.03 15.46
N GLY A 177 6.76 -7.14 15.57
CA GLY A 177 6.51 -6.09 14.57
C GLY A 177 7.51 -4.93 14.64
N VAL A 178 7.96 -4.55 15.84
CA VAL A 178 8.80 -3.35 16.06
C VAL A 178 10.23 -3.62 16.49
N GLY A 179 10.68 -4.88 16.58
CA GLY A 179 12.00 -5.23 17.12
C GLY A 179 13.19 -4.57 16.41
N GLY A 180 13.02 -4.19 15.14
CA GLY A 180 14.04 -3.43 14.38
C GLY A 180 14.23 -1.98 14.85
N LEU A 181 13.31 -1.42 15.63
CA LEU A 181 13.46 -0.09 16.25
C LEU A 181 14.42 -0.12 17.44
N PHE A 182 14.45 -1.23 18.17
CA PHE A 182 15.32 -1.42 19.34
C PHE A 182 16.72 -1.93 18.97
N LEU A 183 16.95 -2.26 17.69
CA LEU A 183 18.22 -2.81 17.20
C LEU A 183 18.84 -1.92 16.10
N PRO A 184 20.17 -1.71 16.11
CA PRO A 184 21.16 -2.17 17.11
C PRO A 184 20.93 -1.54 18.50
N MET A 185 21.38 -2.24 19.56
CA MET A 185 21.09 -1.86 20.97
C MET A 185 21.55 -0.45 21.35
N SER A 186 22.41 0.18 20.54
CA SER A 186 22.77 1.60 20.67
C SER A 186 21.58 2.56 20.50
N LYS A 187 20.49 2.13 19.85
CA LYS A 187 19.23 2.92 19.74
C LYS A 187 18.44 2.97 21.05
N GLY A 188 18.67 2.04 21.98
CA GLY A 188 18.05 2.02 23.30
C GLY A 188 16.52 2.18 23.28
N LEU A 189 16.02 3.01 24.20
CA LEU A 189 14.58 3.31 24.38
C LEU A 189 14.11 4.54 23.59
N ASP A 190 14.95 5.10 22.70
CA ASP A 190 14.57 6.25 21.88
C ASP A 190 13.38 5.94 20.97
N ALA A 191 13.16 4.66 20.66
CA ALA A 191 11.98 4.17 19.95
C ALA A 191 10.65 4.47 20.64
N LEU A 192 10.64 4.74 21.95
CA LEU A 192 9.44 5.08 22.72
C LEU A 192 9.12 6.58 22.72
N LYS A 193 10.05 7.44 22.25
CA LYS A 193 9.82 8.88 22.16
C LYS A 193 8.89 9.20 20.97
N PRO A 194 7.91 10.12 21.11
CA PRO A 194 7.15 10.61 19.96
C PRO A 194 8.12 11.22 18.94
N PRO A 195 7.94 10.98 17.61
CA PRO A 195 6.71 10.60 16.89
C PRO A 195 6.52 9.10 16.62
N LEU A 196 7.40 8.21 17.08
CA LEU A 196 7.40 6.77 16.72
C LEU A 196 6.22 5.93 17.26
N LYS A 197 5.29 6.57 18.00
CA LYS A 197 4.08 5.97 18.59
C LYS A 197 3.22 5.22 17.56
N GLY A 198 3.15 5.68 16.31
CA GLY A 198 2.29 5.09 15.28
C GLY A 198 2.66 3.66 14.88
N SER A 199 3.95 3.32 14.80
CA SER A 199 4.37 1.96 14.40
C SER A 199 4.17 0.93 15.52
N ILE A 200 4.37 1.34 16.78
CA ILE A 200 4.16 0.49 17.95
C ILE A 200 2.67 0.22 18.14
N ASN A 201 1.82 1.24 18.05
CA ASN A 201 0.36 1.08 18.18
C ASN A 201 -0.21 0.12 17.14
N ARG A 202 0.29 0.17 15.90
CA ARG A 202 -0.13 -0.75 14.84
C ARG A 202 0.28 -2.19 15.14
N ALA A 203 1.54 -2.42 15.51
CA ALA A 203 2.01 -3.76 15.86
C ALA A 203 1.24 -4.34 17.07
N LEU A 204 0.90 -3.48 18.04
CA LEU A 204 0.08 -3.86 19.19
C LEU A 204 -1.34 -4.26 18.76
N LEU A 205 -1.99 -3.46 17.91
CA LEU A 205 -3.33 -3.76 17.41
C LEU A 205 -3.34 -5.06 16.60
N THR A 206 -2.35 -5.26 15.71
CA THR A 206 -2.20 -6.51 14.94
C THR A 206 -2.01 -7.71 15.86
N ALA A 207 -1.13 -7.61 16.87
CA ALA A 207 -0.88 -8.68 17.83
C ALA A 207 -2.12 -8.98 18.69
N LEU A 208 -2.87 -7.96 19.09
CA LEU A 208 -4.12 -8.09 19.83
C LEU A 208 -5.18 -8.83 19.02
N VAL A 209 -5.41 -8.41 17.77
CA VAL A 209 -6.38 -9.05 16.87
C VAL A 209 -6.00 -10.51 16.65
N VAL A 210 -4.73 -10.81 16.35
CA VAL A 210 -4.26 -12.20 16.21
C VAL A 210 -4.49 -12.99 17.48
N ALA A 211 -4.15 -12.45 18.66
CA ALA A 211 -4.26 -13.18 19.91
C ALA A 211 -5.72 -13.53 20.26
N ILE A 212 -6.63 -12.56 20.13
CA ILE A 212 -8.05 -12.74 20.42
C ILE A 212 -8.69 -13.73 19.43
N THR A 213 -8.40 -13.60 18.14
CA THR A 213 -9.05 -14.40 17.09
C THR A 213 -8.54 -15.84 17.03
N THR A 214 -7.31 -16.09 17.44
CA THR A 214 -6.72 -17.45 17.46
C THR A 214 -7.06 -18.25 18.71
N GLN A 215 -7.18 -17.58 19.88
CA GLN A 215 -7.55 -18.23 21.16
C GLN A 215 -8.61 -17.42 21.92
N PRO A 216 -9.85 -17.27 21.40
CA PRO A 216 -10.89 -16.43 22.00
C PRO A 216 -11.30 -16.88 23.40
N GLN A 217 -11.26 -18.20 23.65
CA GLN A 217 -11.55 -18.81 24.96
C GLN A 217 -10.64 -18.28 26.08
N ARG A 218 -9.38 -17.99 25.76
CA ARG A 218 -8.39 -17.49 26.72
C ARG A 218 -8.68 -16.08 27.22
N TYR A 219 -9.49 -15.33 26.45
CA TYR A 219 -9.87 -13.95 26.74
C TYR A 219 -11.33 -13.84 27.21
N GLY A 220 -11.98 -14.96 27.56
CA GLY A 220 -13.36 -14.98 28.05
C GLY A 220 -14.42 -14.84 26.95
N LEU A 221 -14.04 -14.91 25.68
CA LEU A 221 -14.93 -14.76 24.53
C LEU A 221 -15.41 -16.13 24.03
N GLN A 222 -16.19 -16.83 24.86
CA GLN A 222 -16.64 -18.21 24.58
C GLN A 222 -17.61 -18.31 23.38
N PHE A 223 -18.20 -17.19 22.97
CA PHE A 223 -19.15 -17.10 21.86
C PHE A 223 -18.49 -16.90 20.49
N LEU A 224 -17.19 -16.62 20.45
CA LEU A 224 -16.45 -16.44 19.19
C LEU A 224 -15.79 -17.75 18.80
N GLU A 225 -16.15 -18.28 17.63
CA GLU A 225 -15.42 -19.38 17.01
C GLU A 225 -14.01 -18.91 16.59
N PRO A 226 -12.96 -19.73 16.79
CA PRO A 226 -11.60 -19.36 16.39
C PRO A 226 -11.54 -19.24 14.86
N LEU A 227 -11.14 -18.07 14.37
CA LEU A 227 -10.94 -17.86 12.94
C LEU A 227 -9.62 -18.52 12.47
N THR A 228 -9.57 -18.86 11.18
CA THR A 228 -8.37 -19.44 10.58
C THR A 228 -7.25 -18.40 10.53
N LEU A 229 -6.08 -18.74 11.08
CA LEU A 229 -4.91 -17.86 11.12
C LEU A 229 -4.54 -17.28 9.74
N PRO A 230 -4.59 -18.05 8.63
CA PRO A 230 -4.29 -17.51 7.30
C PRO A 230 -5.25 -16.39 6.87
N LEU A 231 -6.56 -16.55 7.12
CA LEU A 231 -7.58 -15.57 6.73
C LEU A 231 -7.38 -14.24 7.46
N ILE A 232 -7.21 -14.29 8.79
CA ILE A 232 -6.96 -13.09 9.62
C ILE A 232 -5.68 -12.39 9.17
N THR A 233 -4.62 -13.17 8.92
CA THR A 233 -3.32 -12.64 8.50
C THR A 233 -3.44 -11.94 7.15
N ALA A 234 -4.13 -12.54 6.17
CA ALA A 234 -4.37 -11.93 4.87
C ALA A 234 -5.13 -10.60 4.96
N ILE A 235 -6.19 -10.53 5.78
CA ILE A 235 -6.94 -9.29 6.01
C ILE A 235 -6.06 -8.21 6.64
N LEU A 236 -5.29 -8.56 7.67
CA LEU A 236 -4.38 -7.62 8.35
C LEU A 236 -3.24 -7.13 7.43
N ILE A 237 -2.77 -7.98 6.49
CA ILE A 237 -1.81 -7.57 5.46
C ILE A 237 -2.40 -6.49 4.57
N LEU A 238 -3.62 -6.70 4.06
CA LEU A 238 -4.28 -5.71 3.21
C LEU A 238 -4.46 -4.37 3.93
N ILE A 239 -5.02 -4.39 5.15
CA ILE A 239 -5.22 -3.18 5.96
C ILE A 239 -3.89 -2.44 6.19
N THR A 240 -2.84 -3.16 6.56
CA THR A 240 -1.52 -2.57 6.83
C THR A 240 -0.89 -2.00 5.56
N ALA A 241 -0.99 -2.72 4.43
CA ALA A 241 -0.46 -2.27 3.15
C ALA A 241 -1.17 -1.01 2.65
N PHE A 242 -2.50 -0.95 2.72
CA PHE A 242 -3.28 0.24 2.38
C PHE A 242 -2.90 1.45 3.25
N TYR A 243 -2.74 1.23 4.56
CA TYR A 243 -2.33 2.29 5.48
C TYR A 243 -0.91 2.78 5.18
N ASP A 244 0.07 1.89 5.02
CA ASP A 244 1.46 2.26 4.73
C ASP A 244 1.59 2.98 3.39
N LEU A 245 0.82 2.55 2.40
CA LEU A 245 0.72 3.22 1.10
C LEU A 245 0.12 4.62 1.24
N GLY A 246 -1.01 4.76 1.94
CA GLY A 246 -1.64 6.05 2.22
C GLY A 246 -0.75 7.00 3.01
N ALA A 247 -0.03 6.50 4.02
CA ALA A 247 0.92 7.27 4.81
C ALA A 247 2.13 7.74 3.97
N TYR A 248 2.65 6.88 3.08
CA TYR A 248 3.74 7.26 2.18
C TYR A 248 3.32 8.34 1.17
N LEU A 249 2.09 8.23 0.65
CA LEU A 249 1.52 9.20 -0.30
C LEU A 249 1.24 10.57 0.36
N THR A 250 0.88 10.60 1.64
CA THR A 250 0.62 11.84 2.39
C THR A 250 1.88 12.49 2.94
N THR A 251 2.86 11.73 3.45
CA THR A 251 4.09 12.28 4.08
C THR A 251 5.07 12.94 3.12
N LYS A 252 5.02 12.66 1.80
CA LYS A 252 5.81 13.39 0.80
C LYS A 252 5.15 14.68 0.29
N GLN A 253 3.97 15.06 0.80
CA GLN A 253 3.57 16.46 0.72
C GLN A 253 4.24 17.23 1.87
N PRO A 254 5.10 18.23 1.59
CA PRO A 254 5.54 19.13 2.64
C PRO A 254 4.35 20.02 3.04
N LEU A 255 3.58 19.61 4.04
CA LEU A 255 2.84 20.55 4.89
C LEU A 255 3.83 21.17 5.89
N THR A 256 4.64 22.11 5.41
CA THR A 256 5.39 23.05 6.25
C THR A 256 5.07 24.45 5.80
N THR A 257 4.21 25.10 6.59
CA THR A 257 4.17 26.53 6.93
C THR A 257 4.63 27.55 5.87
N LEU A 258 3.64 28.26 5.31
CA LEU A 258 3.64 29.70 5.01
C LEU A 258 4.98 30.38 4.65
N ASP A 259 5.75 29.84 3.71
CA ASP A 259 6.72 30.64 2.96
C ASP A 259 7.10 29.97 1.64
N ILE A 260 7.41 30.78 0.62
CA ILE A 260 7.89 30.43 -0.75
C ILE A 260 6.80 30.33 -1.85
N SER A 261 6.29 31.49 -2.28
CA SER A 261 5.33 31.62 -3.41
C SER A 261 5.96 31.58 -4.82
N ALA A 262 7.30 31.61 -4.94
CA ALA A 262 8.00 31.58 -6.23
C ALA A 262 8.59 30.20 -6.60
N ASN A 263 9.18 29.48 -5.62
CA ASN A 263 9.82 28.18 -5.88
C ASN A 263 8.80 27.03 -6.03
N ASN A 264 7.65 27.13 -5.34
CA ASN A 264 6.57 26.13 -5.44
C ASN A 264 5.90 26.12 -6.82
N ARG A 265 5.74 27.28 -7.49
CA ARG A 265 5.16 27.34 -8.85
C ARG A 265 5.95 26.56 -9.89
N LYS A 266 7.29 26.63 -9.86
CA LYS A 266 8.13 25.80 -10.75
C LYS A 266 8.05 24.32 -10.38
N LYS A 267 8.02 24.00 -9.08
CA LYS A 267 7.94 22.63 -8.57
C LYS A 267 6.59 21.95 -8.88
N ASP A 268 5.49 22.67 -8.80
CA ASP A 268 4.14 22.19 -9.13
C ASP A 268 3.95 22.00 -10.63
N LEU A 269 4.53 22.90 -11.45
CA LEU A 269 4.52 22.77 -12.91
C LEU A 269 5.33 21.54 -13.38
N GLU A 270 6.53 21.34 -12.83
CA GLU A 270 7.33 20.13 -13.07
C GLU A 270 6.63 18.88 -12.51
N GLY A 271 5.99 18.99 -11.34
CA GLY A 271 5.17 17.93 -10.75
C GLY A 271 4.04 17.48 -11.67
N GLY A 272 3.31 18.43 -12.26
CA GLY A 272 2.23 18.20 -13.21
C GLY A 272 2.70 17.57 -14.52
N LYS A 273 3.82 18.06 -15.09
CA LYS A 273 4.45 17.45 -16.28
C LYS A 273 4.80 15.99 -16.04
N ILE A 274 5.40 15.67 -14.89
CA ILE A 274 5.75 14.29 -14.53
C ILE A 274 4.50 13.43 -14.36
N THR A 275 3.44 13.94 -13.73
CA THR A 275 2.17 13.20 -13.60
C THR A 275 1.57 12.89 -14.97
N PHE A 276 1.59 13.85 -15.90
CA PHE A 276 1.12 13.66 -17.27
C PHE A 276 1.96 12.61 -18.03
N LEU A 277 3.29 12.67 -17.92
CA LEU A 277 4.19 11.69 -18.54
C LEU A 277 3.99 10.28 -17.97
N LEU A 278 3.70 10.15 -16.67
CA LEU A 278 3.39 8.87 -16.04
C LEU A 278 2.04 8.31 -16.52
N ALA A 279 1.02 9.16 -16.67
CA ALA A 279 -0.26 8.77 -17.24
C ALA A 279 -0.13 8.31 -18.69
N LEU A 280 0.63 9.07 -19.50
CA LEU A 280 0.92 8.69 -20.89
C LEU A 280 1.68 7.37 -20.97
N PHE A 281 2.69 7.17 -20.12
CA PHE A 281 3.42 5.91 -20.07
C PHE A 281 2.51 4.74 -19.66
N ALA A 282 1.68 4.91 -18.63
CA ALA A 282 0.74 3.87 -18.18
C ALA A 282 -0.28 3.52 -19.27
N LEU A 283 -0.80 4.52 -19.99
CA LEU A 283 -1.71 4.34 -21.13
C LEU A 283 -1.06 3.50 -22.24
N LEU A 284 0.16 3.84 -22.65
CA LEU A 284 0.86 3.14 -23.72
C LEU A 284 1.27 1.72 -23.28
N ALA A 285 1.79 1.57 -22.07
CA ALA A 285 2.19 0.28 -21.52
C ALA A 285 0.99 -0.67 -21.35
N GLY A 286 -0.14 -0.15 -20.87
CA GLY A 286 -1.40 -0.89 -20.77
C GLY A 286 -1.92 -1.30 -22.14
N GLY A 287 -1.94 -0.38 -23.11
CA GLY A 287 -2.38 -0.67 -24.48
C GLY A 287 -1.53 -1.73 -25.17
N VAL A 288 -0.20 -1.66 -25.04
CA VAL A 288 0.71 -2.71 -25.56
C VAL A 288 0.47 -4.03 -24.84
N GLY A 289 0.28 -4.00 -23.51
CA GLY A 289 -0.02 -5.19 -22.71
C GLY A 289 -1.31 -5.87 -23.15
N PHE A 290 -2.40 -5.12 -23.32
CA PHE A 290 -3.67 -5.66 -23.79
C PHE A 290 -3.58 -6.18 -25.22
N PHE A 291 -2.92 -5.46 -26.12
CA PHE A 291 -2.72 -5.91 -27.51
C PHE A 291 -1.95 -7.24 -27.59
N TYR A 292 -0.95 -7.44 -26.72
CA TYR A 292 -0.14 -8.65 -26.73
C TYR A 292 -0.84 -9.87 -26.08
N PHE A 293 -1.58 -9.65 -24.99
CA PHE A 293 -2.16 -10.74 -24.20
C PHE A 293 -3.62 -11.07 -24.54
N GLU A 294 -4.38 -10.13 -25.10
CA GLU A 294 -5.75 -10.39 -25.56
C GLU A 294 -5.73 -10.67 -27.08
N ASN A 295 -5.98 -11.92 -27.43
CA ASN A 295 -6.09 -12.35 -28.82
C ASN A 295 -7.32 -11.69 -29.46
N ASN A 296 -7.15 -11.10 -30.64
CA ASN A 296 -8.18 -10.43 -31.46
C ASN A 296 -8.53 -8.96 -31.11
N LEU A 297 -7.77 -8.27 -30.26
CA LEU A 297 -7.92 -6.81 -30.13
C LEU A 297 -7.15 -6.07 -31.23
N ASN A 298 -7.80 -5.15 -31.91
CA ASN A 298 -7.11 -4.18 -32.75
C ASN A 298 -6.28 -3.23 -31.86
N PRO A 299 -5.18 -2.64 -32.37
CA PRO A 299 -4.35 -1.73 -31.58
C PRO A 299 -5.12 -0.55 -30.98
N THR A 300 -6.09 -0.02 -31.72
CA THR A 300 -6.97 1.08 -31.27
C THR A 300 -7.86 0.63 -30.12
N ASP A 301 -8.44 -0.57 -30.20
CA ASP A 301 -9.31 -1.13 -29.16
C ASP A 301 -8.52 -1.48 -27.90
N ALA A 302 -7.26 -1.93 -28.05
CA ALA A 302 -6.37 -2.18 -26.93
C ALA A 302 -5.96 -0.87 -26.20
N LEU A 303 -5.64 0.19 -26.96
CA LEU A 303 -5.37 1.51 -26.39
C LEU A 303 -6.62 2.13 -25.75
N TYR A 304 -7.79 1.94 -26.35
CA TYR A 304 -9.07 2.34 -25.80
C TYR A 304 -9.37 1.64 -24.48
N LEU A 305 -9.20 0.31 -24.41
CA LEU A 305 -9.33 -0.45 -23.16
C LEU A 305 -8.38 0.07 -22.08
N SER A 306 -7.14 0.38 -22.46
CA SER A 306 -6.18 1.00 -21.55
C SER A 306 -6.59 2.39 -21.09
N ALA A 307 -7.17 3.20 -21.98
CA ALA A 307 -7.69 4.53 -21.65
C ALA A 307 -8.84 4.44 -20.64
N CYS A 308 -9.83 3.57 -20.90
CA CYS A 308 -10.97 3.35 -20.01
C CYS A 308 -10.57 2.83 -18.63
N THR A 309 -9.54 1.99 -18.58
CA THR A 309 -8.98 1.48 -17.31
C THR A 309 -8.18 2.56 -16.57
N LEU A 310 -7.38 3.35 -17.29
CA LEU A 310 -6.56 4.41 -16.72
C LEU A 310 -7.41 5.56 -16.17
N SER A 311 -8.50 5.93 -16.86
CA SER A 311 -9.43 6.96 -16.42
C SER A 311 -10.43 6.48 -15.36
N SER A 312 -10.40 5.20 -15.00
CA SER A 312 -11.36 4.54 -14.11
C SER A 312 -12.83 4.68 -14.53
N VAL A 313 -13.10 4.94 -15.82
CA VAL A 313 -14.46 5.01 -16.37
C VAL A 313 -15.00 3.59 -16.56
N GLY A 314 -14.23 2.72 -17.22
CA GLY A 314 -14.56 1.31 -17.36
C GLY A 314 -15.94 0.98 -17.94
N PHE A 315 -16.24 1.43 -19.17
CA PHE A 315 -17.53 1.19 -19.84
C PHE A 315 -17.93 -0.30 -19.94
N GLY A 316 -16.97 -1.24 -19.87
CA GLY A 316 -17.27 -2.67 -19.84
C GLY A 316 -17.68 -3.27 -21.18
N ASP A 317 -17.60 -2.51 -22.27
CA ASP A 317 -17.77 -2.98 -23.65
C ASP A 317 -16.62 -3.89 -24.10
N ILE A 318 -15.39 -3.53 -23.73
CA ILE A 318 -14.19 -4.34 -23.93
C ILE A 318 -13.64 -4.71 -22.56
N VAL A 319 -13.39 -6.00 -22.34
CA VAL A 319 -12.86 -6.52 -21.07
C VAL A 319 -11.76 -7.56 -21.32
N PRO A 320 -10.73 -7.60 -20.48
CA PRO A 320 -9.69 -8.63 -20.59
C PRO A 320 -10.24 -9.99 -20.17
N LEU A 321 -10.25 -10.94 -21.11
CA LEU A 321 -10.75 -12.29 -20.87
C LEU A 321 -9.62 -13.23 -20.46
N SER A 322 -8.41 -12.99 -20.95
CA SER A 322 -7.24 -13.81 -20.66
C SER A 322 -6.73 -13.59 -19.22
N SER A 323 -6.20 -14.63 -18.59
CA SER A 323 -5.52 -14.52 -17.29
C SER A 323 -4.39 -13.48 -17.27
N PRO A 324 -3.47 -13.43 -18.28
CA PRO A 324 -2.44 -12.40 -18.30
C PRO A 324 -2.98 -10.99 -18.59
N GLY A 325 -4.00 -10.83 -19.44
CA GLY A 325 -4.64 -9.54 -19.68
C GLY A 325 -5.32 -8.99 -18.43
N ARG A 326 -5.96 -9.85 -17.61
CA ARG A 326 -6.48 -9.44 -16.30
C ARG A 326 -5.38 -8.99 -15.34
N LEU A 327 -4.20 -9.61 -15.38
CA LEU A 327 -3.05 -9.15 -14.60
C LEU A 327 -2.60 -7.76 -15.04
N VAL A 328 -2.53 -7.50 -16.36
CA VAL A 328 -2.24 -6.16 -16.91
C VAL A 328 -3.26 -5.15 -16.41
N ALA A 329 -4.56 -5.48 -16.44
CA ALA A 329 -5.61 -4.61 -15.93
C ALA A 329 -5.45 -4.31 -14.44
N ILE A 330 -5.18 -5.31 -13.61
CA ILE A 330 -4.94 -5.12 -12.16
C ILE A 330 -3.77 -4.16 -11.93
N VAL A 331 -2.65 -4.37 -12.62
CA VAL A 331 -1.49 -3.49 -12.50
C VAL A 331 -1.84 -2.07 -12.96
N LEU A 332 -2.51 -1.93 -14.11
CA LEU A 332 -2.90 -0.64 -14.65
C LEU A 332 -3.87 0.12 -13.72
N MET A 333 -4.83 -0.56 -13.09
CA MET A 333 -5.75 0.02 -12.11
C MET A 333 -5.00 0.55 -10.87
N LEU A 334 -4.02 -0.20 -10.36
CA LEU A 334 -3.19 0.25 -9.23
C LEU A 334 -2.35 1.49 -9.60
N PHE A 335 -1.79 1.52 -10.82
CA PHE A 335 -1.05 2.67 -11.33
C PHE A 335 -1.96 3.89 -11.54
N SER A 336 -3.14 3.69 -12.12
CA SER A 336 -4.17 4.72 -12.30
C SER A 336 -4.52 5.39 -10.97
N GLY A 337 -4.85 4.60 -9.94
CA GLY A 337 -5.17 5.13 -8.61
C GLY A 337 -4.03 5.96 -8.01
N ALA A 338 -2.78 5.51 -8.17
CA ALA A 338 -1.61 6.26 -7.71
C ALA A 338 -1.40 7.59 -8.46
N ILE A 339 -1.66 7.61 -9.78
CA ILE A 339 -1.63 8.83 -10.60
C ILE A 339 -2.73 9.80 -10.16
N TYR A 340 -3.95 9.31 -9.91
CA TYR A 340 -5.08 10.12 -9.45
C TYR A 340 -4.79 10.77 -8.10
N ILE A 341 -4.31 10.02 -7.11
CA ILE A 341 -3.94 10.55 -5.79
C ILE A 341 -2.88 11.66 -5.92
N ARG A 342 -1.88 11.44 -6.78
CA ARG A 342 -0.84 12.45 -7.04
C ARG A 342 -1.39 13.70 -7.73
N ALA A 343 -2.29 13.55 -8.68
CA ALA A 343 -2.96 14.66 -9.35
C ALA A 343 -3.78 15.50 -8.34
N SER A 344 -4.60 14.85 -7.52
CA SER A 344 -5.41 15.49 -6.46
C SER A 344 -4.56 16.21 -5.42
N ALA A 345 -3.41 15.65 -5.06
CA ALA A 345 -2.43 16.29 -4.18
C ALA A 345 -1.87 17.60 -4.76
N ILE A 346 -1.52 17.62 -6.05
CA ILE A 346 -1.01 18.84 -6.73
C ILE A 346 -2.13 19.87 -6.86
N ALA A 347 -3.32 19.41 -7.25
CA ALA A 347 -4.53 20.22 -7.35
C ALA A 347 -4.89 20.93 -6.03
N TYR A 348 -4.87 20.19 -4.91
CA TYR A 348 -5.17 20.72 -3.57
C TYR A 348 -4.20 21.83 -3.14
N ASN A 349 -2.90 21.65 -3.38
CA ASN A 349 -1.93 22.70 -3.05
C ASN A 349 -2.14 23.96 -3.89
N LYS A 350 -2.54 23.79 -5.16
CA LYS A 350 -2.87 24.89 -6.07
C LYS A 350 -4.14 25.63 -5.64
N THR A 351 -5.19 24.91 -5.22
CA THR A 351 -6.47 25.50 -4.79
C THR A 351 -6.40 26.22 -3.44
N LYS A 352 -5.55 25.76 -2.52
CA LYS A 352 -5.31 26.48 -1.26
C LYS A 352 -4.61 27.84 -1.47
N ALA A 353 -3.81 27.98 -2.53
CA ALA A 353 -3.06 29.21 -2.81
C ALA A 353 -3.88 30.28 -3.56
N LYS A 354 -4.85 29.89 -4.39
CA LYS A 354 -5.80 30.79 -5.07
C LYS A 354 -7.12 30.05 -5.32
N PRO A 355 -8.29 30.69 -5.17
CA PRO A 355 -9.56 30.07 -5.56
C PRO A 355 -9.55 29.83 -7.08
N VAL A 356 -9.52 28.56 -7.49
CA VAL A 356 -9.25 28.15 -8.89
C VAL A 356 -10.56 28.08 -9.70
N SER A 357 -11.40 29.12 -9.63
CA SER A 357 -12.67 29.13 -10.37
C SER A 357 -12.47 28.97 -11.88
N GLY A 358 -11.34 29.43 -12.43
CA GLY A 358 -11.02 29.34 -13.85
C GLY A 358 -10.70 27.92 -14.37
N THR A 359 -10.08 27.03 -13.59
CA THR A 359 -9.73 25.69 -14.10
C THR A 359 -10.94 24.77 -14.17
N ILE A 360 -11.86 24.88 -13.21
CA ILE A 360 -13.12 24.11 -13.21
C ILE A 360 -13.95 24.46 -14.44
N ILE A 361 -14.07 25.76 -14.76
CA ILE A 361 -14.80 26.24 -15.94
C ILE A 361 -14.12 25.73 -17.22
N SER A 362 -12.79 25.76 -17.29
CA SER A 362 -12.06 25.24 -18.47
C SER A 362 -12.19 23.72 -18.63
N ALA A 363 -12.18 22.96 -17.53
CA ALA A 363 -12.33 21.51 -17.55
C ALA A 363 -13.75 21.09 -17.98
N LEU A 364 -14.77 21.78 -17.44
CA LEU A 364 -16.16 21.57 -17.83
C LEU A 364 -16.37 21.89 -19.32
N PHE A 365 -15.77 22.99 -19.79
CA PHE A 365 -15.82 23.38 -21.21
C PHE A 365 -15.15 22.34 -22.11
N ILE A 366 -14.00 21.79 -21.72
CA ILE A 366 -13.30 20.74 -22.47
C ILE A 366 -14.14 19.45 -22.51
N CYS A 367 -14.71 19.01 -21.38
CA CYS A 367 -15.57 17.83 -21.35
C CYS A 367 -16.79 17.99 -22.25
N ILE A 368 -17.47 19.14 -22.18
CA ILE A 368 -18.63 19.44 -23.04
C ILE A 368 -18.23 19.51 -24.52
N ALA A 369 -17.11 20.15 -24.86
CA ALA A 369 -16.65 20.26 -26.24
C ALA A 369 -16.31 18.88 -26.84
N PHE A 370 -15.62 18.02 -26.09
CA PHE A 370 -15.32 16.66 -26.53
C PHE A 370 -16.57 15.77 -26.57
N GLY A 371 -17.50 15.94 -25.64
CA GLY A 371 -18.79 15.27 -25.63
C GLY A 371 -19.65 15.57 -26.86
N LEU A 372 -19.69 16.84 -27.27
CA LEU A 372 -20.37 17.28 -28.50
C LEU A 372 -19.65 16.77 -29.75
N ALA A 373 -18.30 16.73 -29.75
CA ALA A 373 -17.54 16.17 -30.85
C ALA A 373 -17.80 14.66 -31.02
N ILE A 374 -17.86 13.89 -29.93
CA ILE A 374 -18.21 12.47 -29.96
C ILE A 374 -19.64 12.29 -30.49
N ALA A 375 -20.58 13.13 -30.06
CA ALA A 375 -21.96 13.06 -30.53
C ALA A 375 -22.10 13.33 -32.04
N PHE A 376 -21.25 14.20 -32.59
CA PHE A 376 -21.19 14.42 -34.03
C PHE A 376 -20.69 13.18 -34.79
N PHE A 377 -19.71 12.45 -34.25
CA PHE A 377 -19.18 11.23 -34.90
C PHE A 377 -20.09 10.00 -34.72
N GLU A 378 -20.82 9.92 -33.61
CA GLU A 378 -21.70 8.77 -33.31
C GLU A 378 -23.18 9.02 -33.70
N ASP A 379 -23.48 10.14 -34.35
CA ASP A 379 -24.85 10.55 -34.74
C ASP A 379 -25.85 10.51 -33.55
N TRP A 380 -25.40 10.94 -32.37
CA TRP A 380 -26.22 10.93 -31.16
C TRP A 380 -27.11 12.17 -31.04
N ASP A 381 -28.29 12.00 -30.44
CA ASP A 381 -29.12 13.14 -30.05
C ASP A 381 -28.46 13.94 -28.91
N ILE A 382 -28.91 15.18 -28.75
CA ILE A 382 -28.31 16.10 -27.78
C ILE A 382 -28.41 15.58 -26.34
N TRP A 383 -29.49 14.87 -25.99
CA TRP A 383 -29.67 14.35 -24.64
C TRP A 383 -28.79 13.14 -24.37
N THR A 384 -28.63 12.24 -25.34
CA THR A 384 -27.68 11.11 -25.30
C THR A 384 -26.25 11.62 -25.18
N SER A 385 -25.88 12.68 -25.92
CA SER A 385 -24.57 13.32 -25.82
C SER A 385 -24.30 13.90 -24.42
N VAL A 386 -25.25 14.64 -23.87
CA VAL A 386 -25.12 15.23 -22.52
C VAL A 386 -25.01 14.13 -21.47
N TYR A 387 -25.85 13.09 -21.56
CA TYR A 387 -25.80 11.94 -20.67
C TYR A 387 -24.44 11.24 -20.72
N PHE A 388 -23.95 10.93 -21.93
CA PHE A 388 -22.64 10.31 -22.12
C PHE A 388 -21.52 11.15 -21.53
N THR A 389 -21.54 12.46 -21.80
CA THR A 389 -20.51 13.41 -21.36
C THR A 389 -20.44 13.48 -19.84
N ILE A 390 -21.59 13.50 -19.17
CA ILE A 390 -21.65 13.49 -17.71
C ILE A 390 -21.14 12.15 -17.17
N SER A 391 -21.61 11.03 -17.72
CA SER A 391 -21.18 9.67 -17.32
C SER A 391 -19.67 9.46 -17.45
N LEU A 392 -19.09 9.97 -18.54
CA LEU A 392 -17.66 9.94 -18.82
C LEU A 392 -16.88 10.90 -17.90
N GLY A 393 -17.38 12.12 -17.72
CA GLY A 393 -16.74 13.14 -16.89
C GLY A 393 -16.77 12.83 -15.39
N SER A 394 -17.78 12.09 -14.92
CA SER A 394 -17.89 11.63 -13.52
C SER A 394 -17.16 10.31 -13.26
N THR A 395 -16.55 9.72 -14.29
CA THR A 395 -15.92 8.38 -14.27
C THR A 395 -16.87 7.28 -13.76
N THR A 396 -18.16 7.41 -14.04
CA THR A 396 -19.16 6.40 -13.64
C THR A 396 -19.20 5.26 -14.65
N GLY A 397 -19.23 5.59 -15.95
CA GLY A 397 -19.11 4.62 -17.04
C GLY A 397 -20.12 3.47 -16.99
N PHE A 398 -21.42 3.78 -16.98
CA PHE A 398 -22.49 2.78 -16.88
C PHE A 398 -22.44 1.66 -17.92
N GLY A 399 -21.86 1.90 -19.10
CA GLY A 399 -21.69 0.90 -20.16
C GLY A 399 -22.95 0.63 -21.00
N ASP A 400 -24.04 1.35 -20.71
CA ASP A 400 -25.29 1.33 -21.48
C ASP A 400 -25.17 2.06 -22.82
N LEU A 401 -24.31 3.08 -22.87
CA LEU A 401 -23.97 3.83 -24.06
C LEU A 401 -22.45 3.87 -24.24
N VAL A 402 -22.00 3.40 -25.39
CA VAL A 402 -20.58 3.23 -25.70
C VAL A 402 -20.29 3.69 -27.12
N VAL A 403 -19.05 4.12 -27.35
CA VAL A 403 -18.63 4.60 -28.66
C VAL A 403 -18.29 3.45 -29.59
N THR A 404 -18.64 3.59 -30.87
CA THR A 404 -18.42 2.54 -31.86
C THR A 404 -17.42 2.95 -32.93
N THR A 405 -17.36 4.23 -33.28
CA THR A 405 -16.49 4.75 -34.35
C THR A 405 -15.02 4.84 -33.92
N PRO A 406 -14.06 4.60 -34.83
CA PRO A 406 -12.64 4.76 -34.52
C PRO A 406 -12.29 6.19 -34.06
N GLU A 407 -12.90 7.19 -34.67
CA GLU A 407 -12.68 8.62 -34.41
C GLU A 407 -13.03 8.98 -32.96
N SER A 408 -14.19 8.52 -32.48
CA SER A 408 -14.64 8.76 -31.11
C SER A 408 -13.79 7.99 -30.07
N LYS A 409 -13.29 6.79 -30.41
CA LYS A 409 -12.32 6.08 -29.55
C LYS A 409 -11.03 6.86 -29.36
N TYR A 410 -10.50 7.50 -30.41
CA TYR A 410 -9.34 8.39 -30.27
C TYR A 410 -9.63 9.61 -29.39
N LEU A 411 -10.83 10.19 -29.50
CA LEU A 411 -11.24 11.28 -28.62
C LEU A 411 -11.28 10.84 -27.14
N ILE A 412 -11.78 9.63 -26.85
CA ILE A 412 -11.79 9.08 -25.49
C ILE A 412 -10.37 8.79 -24.99
N ILE A 413 -9.48 8.28 -25.83
CA ILE A 413 -8.07 8.07 -25.47
C ILE A 413 -7.43 9.40 -25.05
N ILE A 414 -7.62 10.47 -25.82
CA ILE A 414 -7.11 11.80 -25.47
C ILE A 414 -7.76 12.32 -24.19
N LEU A 415 -9.08 12.19 -24.07
CA LEU A 415 -9.85 12.69 -22.94
C LEU A 415 -9.52 11.94 -21.64
N SER A 416 -9.15 10.66 -21.71
CA SER A 416 -8.73 9.84 -20.57
C SER A 416 -7.48 10.39 -19.85
N LEU A 417 -6.63 11.16 -20.54
CA LEU A 417 -5.47 11.83 -19.95
C LEU A 417 -5.83 13.17 -19.30
N LEU A 418 -6.98 13.75 -19.65
CA LEU A 418 -7.46 15.06 -19.21
C LEU A 418 -8.47 14.98 -18.06
N VAL A 419 -9.31 13.94 -18.04
CA VAL A 419 -10.38 13.75 -17.04
C VAL A 419 -9.85 13.52 -15.62
N PRO A 420 -8.86 12.64 -15.38
CA PRO A 420 -8.37 12.41 -14.01
C PRO A 420 -7.77 13.66 -13.35
N PRO A 421 -6.96 14.49 -14.02
CA PRO A 421 -6.53 15.79 -13.48
C PRO A 421 -7.68 16.78 -13.22
N ALA A 422 -8.70 16.80 -14.09
CA ALA A 422 -9.86 17.68 -13.92
C ALA A 422 -10.71 17.31 -12.69
N LEU A 423 -10.98 16.02 -12.49
CA LEU A 423 -11.70 15.52 -11.32
C LEU A 423 -10.91 15.76 -10.02
N ALA A 424 -9.59 15.60 -10.07
CA ALA A 424 -8.69 15.94 -8.99
C ALA A 424 -8.81 17.43 -8.57
N ASP A 425 -8.86 18.36 -9.54
CA ASP A 425 -9.08 19.80 -9.31
C ASP A 425 -10.44 20.09 -8.66
N ILE A 426 -11.50 19.42 -9.12
CA ILE A 426 -12.85 19.57 -8.56
C ILE A 426 -12.91 19.05 -7.12
N ALA A 427 -12.40 17.83 -6.86
CA ALA A 427 -12.37 17.22 -5.54
C ALA A 427 -11.55 18.06 -4.54
N ALA A 428 -10.40 18.58 -4.99
CA ALA A 428 -9.56 19.49 -4.22
C ALA A 428 -10.28 20.79 -3.85
N THR A 429 -11.03 21.38 -4.78
CA THR A 429 -11.79 22.60 -4.53
C THR A 429 -12.93 22.36 -3.55
N LEU A 430 -13.67 21.27 -3.71
CA LEU A 430 -14.73 20.87 -2.79
C LEU A 430 -14.17 20.66 -1.38
N ALA A 431 -13.03 19.99 -1.25
CA ALA A 431 -12.36 19.79 0.04
C ALA A 431 -12.04 21.11 0.74
N VAL A 432 -11.46 22.09 0.02
CA VAL A 432 -11.16 23.42 0.57
C VAL A 432 -12.43 24.18 0.97
N VAL A 433 -13.50 24.11 0.16
CA VAL A 433 -14.78 24.75 0.48
C VAL A 433 -15.43 24.12 1.72
N LEU A 434 -15.42 22.78 1.82
CA LEU A 434 -15.95 22.07 2.99
C LEU A 434 -15.15 22.39 4.25
N GLU A 435 -13.82 22.42 4.18
CA GLU A 435 -12.97 22.87 5.29
C GLU A 435 -13.37 24.29 5.74
N GLY A 436 -13.59 25.22 4.81
CA GLY A 436 -14.05 26.58 5.11
C GLY A 436 -15.44 26.66 5.75
N LEU A 437 -16.33 25.70 5.49
CA LEU A 437 -17.67 25.63 6.06
C LEU A 437 -17.70 24.95 7.45
N PHE A 438 -16.85 23.95 7.67
CA PHE A 438 -16.79 23.19 8.93
C PHE A 438 -15.84 23.79 9.98
N VAL A 439 -14.90 24.65 9.57
CA VAL A 439 -14.13 25.49 10.51
C VAL A 439 -14.99 26.70 10.85
N SER A 440 -15.83 26.56 11.89
CA SER A 440 -16.58 27.68 12.46
C SER A 440 -15.62 28.78 12.96
N PRO A 441 -15.98 30.08 12.84
CA PRO A 441 -15.15 31.21 13.30
C PRO A 441 -14.85 31.23 14.80
N SER A 442 -15.43 30.31 15.58
CA SER A 442 -15.33 30.26 17.04
C SER A 442 -13.95 29.86 17.60
N ALA A 443 -12.99 29.49 16.75
CA ALA A 443 -11.62 29.20 17.18
C ALA A 443 -10.64 30.40 17.02
N LEU A 444 -11.11 31.54 16.50
CA LEU A 444 -10.26 32.72 16.24
C LEU A 444 -10.52 33.91 17.17
N THR A 445 -11.38 33.77 18.20
CA THR A 445 -11.65 34.83 19.19
C THR A 445 -11.33 34.45 20.64
N GLY A 446 -10.59 33.36 20.86
CA GLY A 446 -10.24 32.88 22.20
C GLY A 446 -8.73 32.79 22.43
N ASP A 447 -8.02 33.93 22.44
CA ASP A 447 -6.89 34.25 23.33
C ASP A 447 -6.12 35.48 22.83
N GLU A 448 -6.66 36.68 23.07
CA GLU A 448 -5.84 37.91 23.13
C GLU A 448 -5.99 38.66 24.47
N SER A 449 -6.76 38.10 25.42
CA SER A 449 -7.02 38.74 26.73
C SER A 449 -6.26 38.11 27.90
N SER A 450 -5.49 37.04 27.70
CA SER A 450 -4.77 36.34 28.78
C SER A 450 -3.27 36.65 28.88
N LEU A 451 -2.71 37.49 27.99
CA LEU A 451 -1.30 37.93 28.00
C LEU A 451 -1.07 39.38 28.46
N LYS A 452 -2.09 40.03 29.05
CA LYS A 452 -1.95 41.34 29.72
C LYS A 452 -2.70 41.36 31.05
N LYS A 453 -2.16 40.71 32.08
CA LYS A 453 -2.24 41.12 33.50
C LYS A 453 -1.60 40.04 34.38
N ASN A 454 -0.52 40.45 35.05
CA ASN A 454 0.15 39.93 36.25
C ASN A 454 1.63 40.34 36.09
N ASP A 455 2.00 41.62 36.20
CA ASP A 455 2.14 42.42 37.44
C ASP A 455 1.39 41.96 38.70
#